data_AF-A0A1G8W9A6-F1
#
_entry.id   AF-A0A1G8W9A6-F1
#
_cell.length_a   1.000
_cell.length_b   1.000
_cell.length_c   1.000
_cell.angle_alpha   90.00
_cell.angle_beta   90.00
_cell.angle_gamma   90.00
#
_symmetry.space_group_name_H-M   'P 1'
#
loop_
_entity.id
_entity.type
_entity.pdbx_description
1 polymer ?
#
loop_
_entity_poly.entity_id
_entity_poly.type
_entity_poly.pdbx_seq_one_letter_code
_entity_poly.pdbx_strand_id
1 'polypeptide(L)'
;MRENPIVDVIIPAYKPKESFIRLIDMLEKQTYPINRIIVMNTEERYYSELMFNHPLEKAYDNIHVTHISKREFNHGRTRRDGVLRSEADIFVMMTDDAVPKNEEMIEKLINPIITGKAAASYARQVAKKNSGEIEKFTRNFNYPRKSRLKSVSDINELGIKTYFCSNVCAAYDRDVYEKLGGFEEYVIFNEDMIYAAHLIKAGYKIAYTASAEVIHSHDYGNITLFKRNFDLGVSQADYPDIFKNISSVGEGKKLVSKTIEYLKKRKKAYLIPKLIINSGFKFMGYRLGLIHEFLPRFLLTKFSSLPEYWIGKDVYENNKKINFHAGYGITETEYKDGRMVHKASSNTDPYKETGRKSTLRDEIKVRPKDKMIDRSHAVTTNREVAWKSDNEPEIKTDKKENDKEETK
;
A
#
# COMPACT_ATOMS: atom_id res chain seq x y z
N MET A 1 -18.30 -16.60 -22.24
CA MET A 1 -17.73 -17.09 -20.99
C MET A 1 -16.32 -17.56 -21.32
N ARG A 2 -15.34 -17.34 -20.43
CA ARG A 2 -13.99 -17.90 -20.64
C ARG A 2 -14.03 -19.36 -20.19
N GLU A 3 -13.75 -20.31 -21.07
CA GLU A 3 -13.58 -21.71 -20.68
C GLU A 3 -12.15 -21.89 -20.14
N ASN A 4 -12.03 -22.30 -18.86
CA ASN A 4 -10.77 -22.58 -18.16
C ASN A 4 -9.66 -21.52 -18.33
N PRO A 5 -9.89 -20.25 -17.95
CA PRO A 5 -8.84 -19.22 -18.02
C PRO A 5 -7.64 -19.55 -17.13
N ILE A 6 -6.44 -19.23 -17.60
CA ILE A 6 -5.22 -19.25 -16.79
C ILE A 6 -5.34 -18.15 -15.74
N VAL A 7 -4.99 -18.49 -14.49
CA VAL A 7 -5.00 -17.56 -13.36
C VAL A 7 -3.62 -17.49 -12.72
N ASP A 8 -3.04 -16.30 -12.69
CA ASP A 8 -1.83 -16.02 -11.92
C ASP A 8 -2.16 -15.12 -10.72
N VAL A 9 -1.38 -15.25 -9.64
CA VAL A 9 -1.46 -14.37 -8.47
C VAL A 9 -0.21 -13.49 -8.41
N ILE A 10 -0.38 -12.19 -8.21
CA ILE A 10 0.69 -11.20 -8.11
C ILE A 10 0.67 -10.59 -6.71
N ILE A 11 1.83 -10.65 -6.03
CA ILE A 11 1.97 -10.25 -4.62
C ILE A 11 3.15 -9.28 -4.46
N PRO A 12 2.89 -7.97 -4.34
CA PRO A 12 3.90 -7.05 -3.82
C PRO A 12 4.17 -7.37 -2.35
N ALA A 13 5.44 -7.57 -2.00
CA ALA A 13 5.87 -7.90 -0.64
C ALA A 13 6.88 -6.88 -0.13
N TYR A 14 6.81 -6.53 1.15
CA TYR A 14 7.83 -5.72 1.83
C TYR A 14 7.94 -6.11 3.29
N LYS A 15 9.11 -6.60 3.69
CA LYS A 15 9.33 -7.20 5.02
C LYS A 15 8.28 -8.29 5.29
N PRO A 16 8.18 -9.31 4.41
CA PRO A 16 7.22 -10.39 4.58
C PRO A 16 7.47 -11.09 5.92
N LYS A 17 6.40 -11.66 6.48
CA LYS A 17 6.39 -12.35 7.78
C LYS A 17 5.80 -13.74 7.62
N GLU A 18 5.65 -14.49 8.71
CA GLU A 18 4.94 -15.78 8.75
C GLU A 18 3.55 -15.77 8.07
N SER A 19 2.84 -14.62 8.06
CA SER A 19 1.58 -14.51 7.34
C SER A 19 1.72 -14.70 5.82
N PHE A 20 2.88 -14.37 5.26
CA PHE A 20 3.21 -14.58 3.85
C PHE A 20 3.38 -16.07 3.54
N ILE A 21 4.06 -16.83 4.41
CA ILE A 21 4.18 -18.29 4.29
C ILE A 21 2.78 -18.92 4.27
N ARG A 22 1.95 -18.54 5.24
CA ARG A 22 0.56 -19.03 5.32
C ARG A 22 -0.30 -18.59 4.14
N LEU A 23 -0.04 -17.41 3.56
CA LEU A 23 -0.70 -16.95 2.34
C LEU A 23 -0.39 -17.91 1.19
N ILE A 24 0.90 -18.20 0.95
CA ILE A 24 1.35 -19.11 -0.10
C ILE A 24 0.74 -20.51 0.08
N ASP A 25 0.85 -21.10 1.28
CA ASP A 25 0.25 -22.42 1.57
C ASP A 25 -1.26 -22.48 1.33
N MET A 26 -1.98 -21.37 1.54
CA MET A 26 -3.42 -21.31 1.28
C MET A 26 -3.75 -21.07 -0.19
N LEU A 27 -2.85 -20.44 -0.95
CA LEU A 27 -2.99 -20.30 -2.40
C LEU A 27 -2.80 -21.65 -3.10
N GLU A 28 -1.83 -22.44 -2.66
CA GLU A 28 -1.59 -23.79 -3.20
C GLU A 28 -2.72 -24.78 -2.92
N LYS A 29 -3.60 -24.48 -1.95
CA LYS A 29 -4.78 -25.29 -1.63
C LYS A 29 -6.06 -24.83 -2.32
N GLN A 30 -6.00 -23.85 -3.22
CA GLN A 30 -7.21 -23.33 -3.84
C GLN A 30 -7.87 -24.37 -4.76
N THR A 31 -9.20 -24.42 -4.76
CA THR A 31 -10.00 -25.33 -5.59
C THR A 31 -9.88 -25.02 -7.07
N TYR A 32 -9.61 -23.75 -7.40
CA TYR A 32 -9.24 -23.32 -8.75
C TYR A 32 -7.71 -23.24 -8.84
N PRO A 33 -7.07 -23.91 -9.83
CA PRO A 33 -5.63 -23.96 -9.93
C PRO A 33 -5.02 -22.58 -10.20
N ILE A 34 -3.93 -22.28 -9.50
CA ILE A 34 -3.10 -21.10 -9.75
C ILE A 34 -1.90 -21.55 -10.58
N ASN A 35 -1.73 -20.93 -11.75
CA ASN A 35 -0.65 -21.26 -12.67
C ASN A 35 0.70 -20.73 -12.16
N ARG A 36 0.76 -19.45 -11.77
CA ARG A 36 1.98 -18.84 -11.20
C ARG A 36 1.67 -17.92 -10.03
N ILE A 37 2.56 -17.89 -9.04
CA ILE A 37 2.60 -16.90 -7.98
C ILE A 37 3.81 -15.98 -8.21
N ILE A 38 3.55 -14.75 -8.62
CA ILE A 38 4.56 -13.75 -8.97
C ILE A 38 4.73 -12.80 -7.79
N VAL A 39 5.88 -12.87 -7.13
CA VAL A 39 6.21 -12.06 -5.95
C VAL A 39 7.09 -10.89 -6.36
N MET A 40 6.58 -9.67 -6.21
CA MET A 40 7.34 -8.44 -6.41
C MET A 40 7.88 -7.97 -5.05
N ASN A 41 9.03 -8.49 -4.63
CA ASN A 41 9.58 -8.26 -3.30
C ASN A 41 10.45 -7.00 -3.24
N THR A 42 10.13 -6.12 -2.30
CA THR A 42 10.93 -4.92 -1.99
C THR A 42 11.94 -5.23 -0.88
N GLU A 43 13.21 -4.95 -1.13
CA GLU A 43 14.37 -5.24 -0.25
C GLU A 43 14.59 -6.74 -0.01
N GLU A 44 15.46 -7.35 -0.82
CA GLU A 44 15.80 -8.79 -0.80
C GLU A 44 16.16 -9.32 0.59
N ARG A 45 16.97 -8.57 1.35
CA ARG A 45 17.46 -8.99 2.67
C ARG A 45 16.36 -9.54 3.58
N TYR A 46 15.19 -8.91 3.62
CA TYR A 46 14.09 -9.33 4.50
C TYR A 46 13.39 -10.60 4.00
N TYR A 47 13.34 -10.79 2.68
CA TYR A 47 12.81 -12.00 2.08
C TYR A 47 13.74 -13.18 2.33
N SER A 48 15.04 -13.01 2.09
CA SER A 48 16.05 -14.05 2.33
C SER A 48 16.08 -14.50 3.79
N GLU A 49 15.93 -13.58 4.74
CA GLU A 49 15.85 -13.89 6.18
C GLU A 49 14.65 -14.78 6.52
N LEU A 50 13.48 -14.52 5.94
CA LEU A 50 12.29 -15.35 6.12
C LEU A 50 12.44 -16.72 5.44
N MET A 51 12.92 -16.75 4.20
CA MET A 51 13.07 -17.98 3.41
C MET A 51 14.13 -18.93 3.97
N PHE A 52 15.11 -18.44 4.73
CA PHE A 52 16.08 -19.29 5.42
C PHE A 52 15.40 -20.30 6.35
N ASN A 53 14.34 -19.88 7.05
CA ASN A 53 13.56 -20.76 7.94
C ASN A 53 12.40 -21.47 7.21
N HIS A 54 11.93 -20.90 6.09
CA HIS A 54 10.77 -21.38 5.35
C HIS A 54 11.05 -21.39 3.83
N PRO A 55 11.79 -22.38 3.31
CA PRO A 55 12.24 -22.38 1.91
C PRO A 55 11.09 -22.74 0.95
N LEU A 56 10.19 -21.79 0.69
CA LEU A 56 9.00 -21.98 -0.15
C LEU A 56 9.33 -22.44 -1.57
N GLU A 57 10.41 -21.93 -2.16
CA GLU A 57 10.87 -22.31 -3.51
C GLU A 57 11.35 -23.76 -3.60
N LYS A 58 11.56 -24.44 -2.47
CA LYS A 58 11.80 -25.90 -2.44
C LYS A 58 10.52 -26.71 -2.33
N ALA A 59 9.43 -26.07 -1.90
CA ALA A 59 8.13 -26.71 -1.70
C ALA A 59 7.22 -26.57 -2.92
N TYR A 60 7.35 -25.47 -3.68
CA TYR A 60 6.47 -25.13 -4.79
C TYR A 60 7.25 -24.55 -5.97
N ASP A 61 7.04 -25.12 -7.16
CA ASP A 61 7.78 -24.76 -8.39
C ASP A 61 7.18 -23.56 -9.15
N ASN A 62 5.95 -23.16 -8.80
CA ASN A 62 5.18 -22.09 -9.47
C ASN A 62 5.39 -20.70 -8.85
N ILE A 63 6.30 -20.57 -7.88
CA ILE A 63 6.62 -19.29 -7.21
C ILE A 63 7.78 -18.61 -7.93
N HIS A 64 7.56 -17.37 -8.37
CA HIS A 64 8.55 -16.58 -9.09
C HIS A 64 8.78 -15.24 -8.39
N VAL A 65 9.99 -15.01 -7.91
CA VAL A 65 10.32 -13.82 -7.13
C VAL A 65 11.15 -12.85 -7.97
N THR A 66 10.81 -11.58 -7.90
CA THR A 66 11.63 -10.48 -8.41
C THR A 66 11.91 -9.51 -7.27
N HIS A 67 13.19 -9.24 -7.03
CA HIS A 67 13.63 -8.29 -6.03
C HIS A 67 13.78 -6.89 -6.62
N ILE A 68 13.28 -5.89 -5.90
CA ILE A 68 13.47 -4.47 -6.19
C ILE A 68 13.93 -3.74 -4.93
N SER A 69 14.63 -2.62 -5.09
CA SER A 69 14.97 -1.74 -3.97
C SER A 69 13.77 -0.89 -3.54
N LYS A 70 13.81 -0.35 -2.33
CA LYS A 70 12.80 0.61 -1.86
C LYS A 70 12.74 1.88 -2.72
N ARG A 71 13.83 2.24 -3.41
CA ARG A 71 13.86 3.38 -4.34
C ARG A 71 13.10 3.09 -5.64
N GLU A 72 13.04 1.82 -6.04
CA GLU A 72 12.31 1.36 -7.22
C GLU A 72 10.84 1.07 -6.91
N PHE A 73 10.48 0.89 -5.64
CA PHE A 73 9.09 0.65 -5.26
C PHE A 73 8.19 1.85 -5.58
N ASN A 74 7.08 1.57 -6.25
CA ASN A 74 5.94 2.48 -6.40
C ASN A 74 4.66 1.64 -6.43
N HIS A 75 3.59 2.12 -5.80
CA HIS A 75 2.32 1.39 -5.71
C HIS A 75 1.78 0.93 -7.06
N GLY A 76 1.87 1.80 -8.07
CA GLY A 76 1.45 1.54 -9.44
C GLY A 76 2.44 0.71 -10.23
N ARG A 77 3.65 1.25 -10.47
CA ARG A 77 4.71 0.59 -11.26
C ARG A 77 4.99 -0.83 -10.79
N THR A 78 5.22 -1.06 -9.49
CA THR A 78 5.56 -2.39 -8.98
C THR A 78 4.46 -3.42 -9.27
N ARG A 79 3.19 -3.02 -9.22
CA ARG A 79 2.07 -3.90 -9.57
C ARG A 79 1.98 -4.13 -11.07
N ARG A 80 2.13 -3.08 -11.86
CA ARG A 80 2.13 -3.16 -13.33
C ARG A 80 3.26 -4.05 -13.84
N ASP A 81 4.47 -3.91 -13.29
CA ASP A 81 5.61 -4.77 -13.58
C ASP A 81 5.33 -6.24 -13.24
N GLY A 82 4.57 -6.48 -12.16
CA GLY A 82 4.05 -7.81 -11.84
C GLY A 82 3.09 -8.35 -12.90
N VAL A 83 2.18 -7.52 -13.43
CA VAL A 83 1.25 -7.90 -14.51
C VAL A 83 2.00 -8.22 -15.80
N LEU A 84 3.04 -7.45 -16.13
CA LEU A 84 3.90 -7.67 -17.30
C LEU A 84 4.69 -8.99 -17.24
N ARG A 85 4.83 -9.59 -16.05
CA ARG A 85 5.49 -10.90 -15.84
C ARG A 85 4.52 -12.07 -15.89
N SER A 86 3.22 -11.79 -15.96
CA SER A 86 2.15 -12.76 -16.11
C SER A 86 1.67 -12.78 -17.55
N GLU A 87 1.25 -13.96 -18.02
CA GLU A 87 0.59 -14.16 -19.32
C GLU A 87 -0.86 -14.68 -19.13
N ALA A 88 -1.34 -14.71 -17.88
CA ALA A 88 -2.63 -15.29 -17.53
C ALA A 88 -3.82 -14.45 -18.02
N ASP A 89 -4.89 -15.11 -18.46
CA ASP A 89 -6.17 -14.49 -18.83
C ASP A 89 -6.75 -13.59 -17.73
N ILE A 90 -6.59 -14.03 -16.49
CA ILE A 90 -7.02 -13.33 -15.29
C ILE A 90 -5.83 -13.27 -14.34
N PHE A 91 -5.52 -12.09 -13.82
CA PHE A 91 -4.54 -11.95 -12.75
C PHE A 91 -5.21 -11.50 -11.46
N VAL A 92 -4.72 -12.02 -10.34
CA VAL A 92 -5.20 -11.70 -8.99
C VAL A 92 -4.13 -10.91 -8.26
N MET A 93 -4.45 -9.69 -7.85
CA MET A 93 -3.62 -8.87 -6.97
C MET A 93 -3.91 -9.20 -5.51
N MET A 94 -2.87 -9.49 -4.72
CA MET A 94 -2.97 -9.65 -3.28
C MET A 94 -1.87 -8.89 -2.54
N THR A 95 -2.10 -8.55 -1.27
CA THR A 95 -1.01 -8.11 -0.36
C THR A 95 -0.41 -9.31 0.37
N ASP A 96 0.86 -9.19 0.75
CA ASP A 96 1.67 -10.23 1.40
C ASP A 96 1.15 -10.72 2.77
N ASP A 97 0.07 -10.13 3.28
CA ASP A 97 -0.54 -10.46 4.56
C ASP A 97 -2.06 -10.77 4.48
N ALA A 98 -2.59 -10.94 3.25
CA ALA A 98 -4.01 -11.19 2.99
C ALA A 98 -4.32 -12.68 2.80
N VAL A 99 -4.32 -13.46 3.89
CA VAL A 99 -4.45 -14.93 3.81
C VAL A 99 -5.88 -15.35 3.38
N PRO A 100 -6.06 -16.19 2.34
CA PRO A 100 -7.36 -16.80 2.02
C PRO A 100 -7.99 -17.47 3.23
N LYS A 101 -9.29 -17.25 3.43
CA LYS A 101 -10.00 -17.83 4.59
C LYS A 101 -10.31 -19.32 4.39
N ASN A 102 -10.45 -19.75 3.15
CA ASN A 102 -10.74 -21.12 2.72
C ASN A 102 -10.15 -21.38 1.33
N GLU A 103 -10.38 -22.59 0.83
CA GLU A 103 -9.85 -23.13 -0.42
C GLU A 103 -10.63 -22.64 -1.66
N GLU A 104 -11.82 -22.07 -1.48
CA GLU A 104 -12.69 -21.65 -2.61
C GLU A 104 -12.56 -20.15 -2.94
N MET A 105 -11.56 -19.46 -2.39
CA MET A 105 -11.47 -18.00 -2.49
C MET A 105 -11.25 -17.56 -3.93
N ILE A 106 -10.27 -18.15 -4.64
CA ILE A 106 -9.94 -17.82 -6.03
C ILE A 106 -11.13 -18.13 -6.94
N GLU A 107 -11.70 -19.33 -6.86
CA GLU A 107 -12.86 -19.76 -7.65
C GLU A 107 -14.01 -18.75 -7.55
N LYS A 108 -14.37 -18.37 -6.32
CA LYS A 108 -15.44 -17.39 -6.06
C LYS A 108 -15.07 -16.01 -6.57
N LEU A 109 -13.82 -15.60 -6.40
CA LEU A 109 -13.33 -14.28 -6.80
C LEU A 109 -13.39 -14.10 -8.31
N ILE A 110 -12.93 -15.06 -9.11
CA ILE A 110 -12.82 -14.93 -10.57
C ILE A 110 -14.15 -15.20 -11.30
N ASN A 111 -15.10 -15.91 -10.68
CA ASN A 111 -16.37 -16.29 -11.31
C ASN A 111 -17.16 -15.13 -11.98
N PRO A 112 -17.26 -13.91 -11.40
CA PRO A 112 -17.89 -12.78 -12.07
C PRO A 112 -17.21 -12.37 -13.39
N ILE A 113 -15.90 -12.61 -13.53
CA ILE A 113 -15.12 -12.32 -14.75
C ILE A 113 -15.35 -13.44 -15.76
N ILE A 114 -15.23 -14.70 -15.34
CA ILE A 114 -15.48 -15.89 -16.18
C ILE A 114 -16.88 -15.84 -16.82
N THR A 115 -17.88 -15.47 -16.03
CA THR A 115 -19.28 -15.36 -16.48
C THR A 115 -19.59 -14.08 -17.26
N GLY A 116 -18.60 -13.20 -17.48
CA GLY A 116 -18.76 -11.94 -18.21
C GLY A 116 -19.60 -10.88 -17.50
N LYS A 117 -19.83 -11.01 -16.18
CA LYS A 117 -20.65 -10.07 -15.40
C LYS A 117 -19.87 -8.82 -14.99
N ALA A 118 -18.56 -8.92 -14.85
CA ALA A 118 -17.67 -7.84 -14.43
C ALA A 118 -16.29 -7.97 -15.09
N ALA A 119 -15.58 -6.86 -15.24
CA ALA A 119 -14.19 -6.84 -15.72
C ALA A 119 -13.16 -6.86 -14.57
N ALA A 120 -13.62 -6.61 -13.35
CA ALA A 120 -12.82 -6.76 -12.15
C ALA A 120 -13.70 -7.24 -11.00
N SER A 121 -13.10 -7.94 -10.04
CA SER A 121 -13.77 -8.35 -8.82
C SER A 121 -12.85 -8.18 -7.61
N TYR A 122 -13.41 -8.02 -6.42
CA TYR A 122 -12.61 -7.95 -5.19
C TYR A 122 -13.29 -8.68 -4.03
N ALA A 123 -12.44 -9.26 -3.18
CA ALA A 123 -12.82 -10.09 -2.07
C ALA A 123 -13.26 -9.27 -0.85
N ARG A 124 -13.97 -9.96 0.05
CA ARG A 124 -14.29 -9.47 1.38
C ARG A 124 -13.10 -9.61 2.32
N GLN A 125 -12.70 -8.51 2.94
CA GLN A 125 -11.69 -8.53 3.99
C GLN A 125 -12.33 -8.76 5.36
N VAL A 126 -11.91 -9.82 6.02
CA VAL A 126 -12.37 -10.22 7.36
C VAL A 126 -11.28 -9.89 8.37
N ALA A 127 -11.65 -9.21 9.45
CA ALA A 127 -10.69 -8.89 10.50
C ALA A 127 -10.17 -10.15 11.21
N LYS A 128 -8.88 -10.14 11.58
CA LYS A 128 -8.24 -11.16 12.42
C LYS A 128 -9.03 -11.34 13.74
N LYS A 129 -9.03 -12.57 14.27
CA LYS A 129 -9.82 -12.94 15.48
C LYS A 129 -9.53 -12.02 16.66
N ASN A 130 -8.27 -11.64 16.85
CA ASN A 130 -7.77 -10.77 17.92
C ASN A 130 -7.85 -9.27 17.61
N SER A 131 -8.33 -8.84 16.44
CA SER A 131 -8.47 -7.40 16.13
C SER A 131 -9.43 -6.69 17.08
N GLY A 132 -9.15 -5.41 17.30
CA GLY A 132 -10.02 -4.52 18.08
C GLY A 132 -11.43 -4.39 17.50
N GLU A 133 -12.39 -4.03 18.35
CA GLU A 133 -13.81 -3.88 17.96
C GLU A 133 -14.05 -2.80 16.90
N ILE A 134 -13.27 -1.71 16.96
CA ILE A 134 -13.32 -0.63 15.96
C ILE A 134 -12.89 -1.17 14.59
N GLU A 135 -11.82 -1.97 14.54
CA GLU A 135 -11.31 -2.52 13.28
C GLU A 135 -12.26 -3.59 12.71
N LYS A 136 -12.79 -4.47 13.56
CA LYS A 136 -13.85 -5.43 13.17
C LYS A 136 -15.06 -4.74 12.55
N PHE A 137 -15.52 -3.65 13.15
CA PHE A 137 -16.62 -2.86 12.60
C PHE A 137 -16.23 -2.18 11.28
N THR A 138 -15.02 -1.59 11.21
CA THR A 138 -14.52 -0.92 10.01
C THR A 138 -14.42 -1.88 8.82
N ARG A 139 -13.95 -3.12 9.03
CA ARG A 139 -13.97 -4.16 7.99
C ARG A 139 -15.39 -4.48 7.54
N ASN A 140 -16.32 -4.73 8.45
CA ASN A 140 -17.71 -5.05 8.10
C ASN A 140 -18.44 -3.89 7.41
N PHE A 141 -18.13 -2.63 7.75
CA PHE A 141 -18.72 -1.46 7.09
C PHE A 141 -18.25 -1.29 5.64
N ASN A 142 -16.97 -1.57 5.37
CA ASN A 142 -16.41 -1.45 4.02
C ASN A 142 -16.61 -2.72 3.18
N TYR A 143 -16.69 -3.88 3.82
CA TYR A 143 -16.83 -5.20 3.20
C TYR A 143 -18.04 -5.95 3.82
N PRO A 144 -19.27 -5.56 3.45
CA PRO A 144 -20.49 -6.15 3.99
C PRO A 144 -20.66 -7.61 3.55
N ARG A 145 -21.56 -8.35 4.21
CA ARG A 145 -21.80 -9.78 3.89
C ARG A 145 -22.52 -10.03 2.57
N LYS A 146 -23.05 -9.00 1.92
CA LYS A 146 -23.82 -9.10 0.68
C LYS A 146 -22.96 -8.65 -0.51
N SER A 147 -22.80 -9.53 -1.49
CA SER A 147 -22.14 -9.21 -2.76
C SER A 147 -22.89 -8.10 -3.50
N ARG A 148 -22.17 -7.33 -4.33
CA ARG A 148 -22.76 -6.26 -5.13
C ARG A 148 -22.03 -6.12 -6.46
N LEU A 149 -22.78 -6.03 -7.54
CA LEU A 149 -22.25 -5.60 -8.82
C LEU A 149 -22.36 -4.07 -8.90
N LYS A 150 -21.29 -3.40 -9.30
CA LYS A 150 -21.20 -1.94 -9.35
C LYS A 150 -20.95 -1.48 -10.78
N SER A 151 -21.61 -0.41 -11.16
CA SER A 151 -21.57 0.18 -12.49
C SER A 151 -21.63 1.71 -12.42
N VAL A 152 -21.60 2.38 -13.57
CA VAL A 152 -21.69 3.83 -13.64
C VAL A 152 -22.96 4.39 -13.00
N SER A 153 -24.08 3.67 -13.05
CA SER A 153 -25.34 4.11 -12.44
C SER A 153 -25.31 4.13 -10.90
N ASP A 154 -24.36 3.43 -10.28
CA ASP A 154 -24.24 3.38 -8.82
C ASP A 154 -23.47 4.57 -8.23
N ILE A 155 -22.84 5.42 -9.06
CA ILE A 155 -22.00 6.55 -8.60
C ILE A 155 -22.77 7.49 -7.64
N ASN A 156 -24.03 7.81 -7.97
CA ASN A 156 -24.83 8.71 -7.14
C ASN A 156 -25.17 8.12 -5.77
N GLU A 157 -25.40 6.80 -5.68
CA GLU A 157 -25.75 6.12 -4.42
C GLU A 157 -24.52 5.81 -3.57
N LEU A 158 -23.50 5.21 -4.18
CA LEU A 158 -22.32 4.67 -3.50
C LEU A 158 -21.17 5.67 -3.37
N GLY A 159 -21.16 6.72 -4.20
CA GLY A 159 -20.06 7.68 -4.28
C GLY A 159 -18.72 6.98 -4.45
N ILE A 160 -17.78 7.25 -3.54
CA ILE A 160 -16.41 6.72 -3.60
C ILE A 160 -16.35 5.19 -3.56
N LYS A 161 -17.36 4.54 -2.98
CA LYS A 161 -17.43 3.07 -2.91
C LYS A 161 -17.72 2.43 -4.27
N THR A 162 -18.22 3.17 -5.25
CA THR A 162 -18.32 2.68 -6.63
C THR A 162 -16.94 2.27 -7.15
N TYR A 163 -15.90 3.01 -6.78
CA TYR A 163 -14.52 2.77 -7.21
C TYR A 163 -13.72 1.85 -6.28
N PHE A 164 -14.33 1.25 -5.25
CA PHE A 164 -13.61 0.28 -4.41
C PHE A 164 -13.30 -1.01 -5.19
N CYS A 165 -12.02 -1.35 -5.33
CA CYS A 165 -11.59 -2.65 -5.87
C CYS A 165 -10.23 -2.98 -5.26
N SER A 166 -10.22 -3.30 -3.96
CA SER A 166 -8.97 -3.26 -3.19
C SER A 166 -7.98 -4.34 -3.62
N ASN A 167 -6.78 -3.93 -4.03
CA ASN A 167 -5.65 -4.82 -4.37
C ASN A 167 -5.10 -5.65 -3.19
N VAL A 168 -5.72 -5.59 -2.01
CA VAL A 168 -5.52 -6.58 -0.94
C VAL A 168 -5.92 -7.98 -1.41
N CYS A 169 -6.99 -8.07 -2.21
CA CYS A 169 -7.40 -9.28 -2.90
C CYS A 169 -8.44 -8.92 -3.98
N ALA A 170 -7.98 -8.77 -5.22
CA ALA A 170 -8.80 -8.41 -6.37
C ALA A 170 -8.36 -9.15 -7.64
N ALA A 171 -9.31 -9.56 -8.47
CA ALA A 171 -9.05 -10.17 -9.77
C ALA A 171 -9.42 -9.22 -10.91
N TYR A 172 -8.69 -9.32 -12.01
CA TYR A 172 -8.83 -8.44 -13.16
C TYR A 172 -8.82 -9.25 -14.46
N ASP A 173 -9.71 -8.88 -15.37
CA ASP A 173 -9.67 -9.35 -16.76
C ASP A 173 -8.48 -8.70 -17.49
N ARG A 174 -7.55 -9.51 -18.02
CA ARG A 174 -6.33 -9.01 -18.66
C ARG A 174 -6.62 -8.12 -19.86
N ASP A 175 -7.51 -8.55 -20.75
CA ASP A 175 -7.79 -7.83 -21.99
C ASP A 175 -8.37 -6.45 -21.71
N VAL A 176 -9.28 -6.36 -20.72
CA VAL A 176 -9.82 -5.06 -20.31
C VAL A 176 -8.75 -4.20 -19.63
N TYR A 177 -7.88 -4.80 -18.82
CA TYR A 177 -6.75 -4.10 -18.20
C TYR A 177 -5.82 -3.45 -19.22
N GLU A 178 -5.37 -4.22 -20.20
CA GLU A 178 -4.48 -3.73 -21.25
C GLU A 178 -5.19 -2.69 -22.14
N LYS A 179 -6.46 -2.94 -22.51
CA LYS A 179 -7.28 -2.00 -23.30
C LYS A 179 -7.44 -0.63 -22.63
N LEU A 180 -7.49 -0.57 -21.31
CA LEU A 180 -7.63 0.68 -20.55
C LEU A 180 -6.29 1.29 -20.11
N GLY A 181 -5.15 0.74 -20.55
CA GLY A 181 -3.81 1.24 -20.25
C GLY A 181 -3.21 0.76 -18.93
N GLY A 182 -3.95 -0.06 -18.17
CA GLY A 182 -3.52 -0.65 -16.92
C GLY A 182 -3.48 0.30 -15.72
N PHE A 183 -2.70 -0.06 -14.69
CA PHE A 183 -2.48 0.79 -13.53
C PHE A 183 -1.56 1.96 -13.86
N GLU A 184 -1.82 3.11 -13.26
CA GLU A 184 -0.93 4.27 -13.34
C GLU A 184 0.47 3.90 -12.88
N GLU A 185 1.51 4.23 -13.66
CA GLU A 185 2.87 3.82 -13.33
C GLU A 185 3.41 4.54 -12.08
N TYR A 186 3.12 5.83 -11.96
CA TYR A 186 3.68 6.65 -10.89
C TYR A 186 2.59 7.28 -10.05
N VAL A 187 2.22 6.57 -8.99
CA VAL A 187 1.15 7.00 -8.09
C VAL A 187 1.53 6.75 -6.65
N ILE A 188 1.23 7.70 -5.76
CA ILE A 188 1.56 7.60 -4.34
C ILE A 188 0.73 6.53 -3.64
N PHE A 189 -0.54 6.38 -4.04
CA PHE A 189 -1.53 5.53 -3.38
C PHE A 189 -2.79 5.39 -4.24
N ASN A 190 -3.59 4.33 -4.00
CA ASN A 190 -4.87 4.06 -4.67
C ASN A 190 -4.81 3.84 -6.19
N GLU A 191 -3.74 3.22 -6.68
CA GLU A 191 -3.66 2.79 -8.09
C GLU A 191 -4.88 1.93 -8.50
N ASP A 192 -5.38 1.14 -7.55
CA ASP A 192 -6.53 0.26 -7.70
C ASP A 192 -7.83 1.05 -7.91
N MET A 193 -8.10 2.07 -7.08
CA MET A 193 -9.30 2.90 -7.21
C MET A 193 -9.27 3.79 -8.44
N ILE A 194 -8.09 4.26 -8.86
CA ILE A 194 -7.93 5.04 -10.08
C ILE A 194 -8.30 4.19 -11.29
N TYR A 195 -7.73 2.99 -11.41
CA TYR A 195 -8.08 2.06 -12.46
C TYR A 195 -9.55 1.61 -12.40
N ALA A 196 -10.08 1.37 -11.20
CA ALA A 196 -11.51 1.06 -11.01
C ALA A 196 -12.43 2.20 -11.49
N ALA A 197 -12.02 3.46 -11.34
CA ALA A 197 -12.77 4.58 -11.88
C ALA A 197 -12.74 4.59 -13.42
N HIS A 198 -11.60 4.29 -14.04
CA HIS A 198 -11.49 4.15 -15.50
C HIS A 198 -12.40 3.03 -16.02
N LEU A 199 -12.41 1.86 -15.37
CA LEU A 199 -13.32 0.75 -15.67
C LEU A 199 -14.79 1.20 -15.67
N ILE A 200 -15.24 1.84 -14.59
CA ILE A 200 -16.62 2.28 -14.44
C ILE A 200 -16.99 3.35 -15.49
N LYS A 201 -16.09 4.31 -15.75
CA LYS A 201 -16.31 5.36 -16.76
C LYS A 201 -16.36 4.79 -18.18
N ALA A 202 -15.61 3.72 -18.46
CA ALA A 202 -15.64 3.00 -19.73
C ALA A 202 -16.87 2.06 -19.88
N GLY A 203 -17.80 2.04 -18.92
CA GLY A 203 -19.02 1.26 -18.98
C GLY A 203 -18.89 -0.19 -18.48
N TYR A 204 -17.71 -0.59 -18.01
CA TYR A 204 -17.51 -1.89 -17.37
C TYR A 204 -18.10 -1.92 -15.96
N LYS A 205 -18.22 -3.13 -15.42
CA LYS A 205 -18.72 -3.38 -14.06
C LYS A 205 -17.64 -3.97 -13.17
N ILE A 206 -17.76 -3.71 -11.87
CA ILE A 206 -16.89 -4.25 -10.83
C ILE A 206 -17.72 -5.07 -9.85
N ALA A 207 -17.32 -6.32 -9.59
CA ALA A 207 -18.00 -7.20 -8.65
C ALA A 207 -17.34 -7.16 -7.26
N TYR A 208 -18.11 -6.76 -6.25
CA TYR A 208 -17.78 -7.09 -4.87
C TYR A 208 -18.28 -8.50 -4.56
N THR A 209 -17.36 -9.44 -4.28
CA THR A 209 -17.68 -10.84 -4.02
C THR A 209 -17.57 -11.14 -2.53
N ALA A 210 -18.69 -11.09 -1.81
CA ALA A 210 -18.69 -11.26 -0.36
C ALA A 210 -18.37 -12.69 0.12
N SER A 211 -18.48 -13.68 -0.78
CA SER A 211 -18.18 -15.10 -0.54
C SER A 211 -16.72 -15.46 -0.79
N ALA A 212 -15.96 -14.63 -1.50
CA ALA A 212 -14.50 -14.71 -1.55
C ALA A 212 -13.96 -13.94 -0.34
N GLU A 213 -13.30 -14.62 0.59
CA GLU A 213 -12.91 -14.03 1.87
C GLU A 213 -11.39 -14.17 2.11
N VAL A 214 -10.76 -13.08 2.53
CA VAL A 214 -9.38 -13.05 3.04
C VAL A 214 -9.35 -12.52 4.46
N ILE A 215 -8.46 -13.06 5.30
CA ILE A 215 -8.21 -12.58 6.66
C ILE A 215 -7.17 -11.46 6.58
N HIS A 216 -7.63 -10.21 6.67
CA HIS A 216 -6.78 -9.03 6.58
C HIS A 216 -7.34 -7.89 7.45
N SER A 217 -6.52 -7.42 8.39
CA SER A 217 -6.81 -6.25 9.22
C SER A 217 -5.55 -5.75 9.93
N HIS A 218 -5.59 -4.47 10.30
CA HIS A 218 -4.51 -3.82 11.03
C HIS A 218 -5.06 -2.91 12.11
N ASP A 219 -4.40 -2.93 13.27
CA ASP A 219 -4.61 -1.97 14.34
C ASP A 219 -3.50 -0.91 14.29
N TYR A 220 -3.61 0.01 13.32
CA TYR A 220 -2.62 1.06 13.12
C TYR A 220 -2.62 2.10 14.24
N GLY A 221 -1.42 2.58 14.61
CA GLY A 221 -1.25 3.74 15.48
C GLY A 221 -1.64 5.05 14.78
N ASN A 222 -1.89 6.10 15.58
CA ASN A 222 -2.37 7.40 15.11
C ASN A 222 -1.48 8.05 14.04
N ILE A 223 -0.16 7.97 14.21
CA ILE A 223 0.79 8.52 13.23
C ILE A 223 0.73 7.76 11.91
N THR A 224 0.66 6.43 11.94
CA THR A 224 0.49 5.61 10.73
C THR A 224 -0.83 5.91 10.03
N LEU A 225 -1.91 6.08 10.80
CA LEU A 225 -3.21 6.49 10.27
C LEU A 225 -3.14 7.85 9.58
N PHE A 226 -2.49 8.84 10.22
CA PHE A 226 -2.26 10.14 9.62
C PHE A 226 -1.49 10.03 8.31
N LYS A 227 -0.34 9.34 8.31
CA LYS A 227 0.53 9.25 7.13
C LYS A 227 -0.17 8.59 5.94
N ARG A 228 -0.86 7.47 6.18
CA ARG A 228 -1.64 6.78 5.13
C ARG A 228 -2.77 7.65 4.59
N ASN A 229 -3.43 8.43 5.45
CA ASN A 229 -4.50 9.32 4.99
C ASN A 229 -3.96 10.59 4.33
N PHE A 230 -2.73 11.02 4.66
CA PHE A 230 -2.02 12.04 3.90
C PHE A 230 -1.80 11.57 2.46
N ASP A 231 -1.22 10.38 2.25
CA ASP A 231 -1.01 9.83 0.91
C ASP A 231 -2.34 9.62 0.15
N LEU A 232 -3.42 9.22 0.85
CA LEU A 232 -4.77 9.17 0.30
C LEU A 232 -5.26 10.55 -0.17
N GLY A 233 -5.01 11.61 0.61
CA GLY A 233 -5.38 12.98 0.25
C GLY A 233 -4.59 13.47 -0.96
N VAL A 234 -3.30 13.17 -1.03
CA VAL A 234 -2.43 13.48 -2.19
C VAL A 234 -2.96 12.79 -3.44
N SER A 235 -3.22 11.48 -3.37
CA SER A 235 -3.79 10.70 -4.47
C SER A 235 -5.12 11.30 -4.97
N GLN A 236 -6.01 11.74 -4.09
CA GLN A 236 -7.27 12.37 -4.53
C GLN A 236 -7.09 13.76 -5.12
N ALA A 237 -6.10 14.52 -4.66
CA ALA A 237 -5.75 15.82 -5.23
C ALA A 237 -5.12 15.68 -6.63
N ASP A 238 -4.25 14.68 -6.83
CA ASP A 238 -3.55 14.43 -8.09
C ASP A 238 -4.50 13.92 -9.21
N TYR A 239 -5.69 13.40 -8.85
CA TYR A 239 -6.67 12.86 -9.80
C TYR A 239 -8.06 13.53 -9.66
N PRO A 240 -8.16 14.85 -9.91
CA PRO A 240 -9.40 15.61 -9.70
C PRO A 240 -10.54 15.14 -10.61
N ASP A 241 -10.26 14.67 -11.82
CA ASP A 241 -11.27 14.16 -12.76
C ASP A 241 -12.00 12.92 -12.24
N ILE A 242 -11.40 12.21 -11.27
CA ILE A 242 -12.00 11.04 -10.62
C ILE A 242 -12.66 11.45 -9.30
N PHE A 243 -11.97 12.23 -8.47
CA PHE A 243 -12.35 12.38 -7.06
C PHE A 243 -13.02 13.71 -6.71
N LYS A 244 -12.88 14.78 -7.52
CA LYS A 244 -13.37 16.14 -7.18
C LYS A 244 -14.86 16.18 -6.86
N ASN A 245 -15.66 15.40 -7.58
CA ASN A 245 -17.13 15.40 -7.45
C ASN A 245 -17.65 14.28 -6.52
N ILE A 246 -16.76 13.59 -5.78
CA ILE A 246 -17.11 12.44 -4.95
C ILE A 246 -16.75 12.71 -3.48
N SER A 247 -17.73 12.57 -2.60
CA SER A 247 -17.55 12.88 -1.18
C SER A 247 -16.87 11.75 -0.39
N SER A 248 -15.54 11.84 -0.25
CA SER A 248 -14.76 10.98 0.66
C SER A 248 -15.05 11.27 2.14
N VAL A 249 -15.25 12.55 2.49
CA VAL A 249 -15.51 12.99 3.88
C VAL A 249 -16.87 12.51 4.37
N GLY A 250 -17.87 12.47 3.49
CA GLY A 250 -19.22 11.99 3.80
C GLY A 250 -19.21 10.54 4.26
N GLU A 251 -18.56 9.65 3.50
CA GLU A 251 -18.41 8.24 3.90
C GLU A 251 -17.61 8.06 5.19
N GLY A 252 -16.56 8.87 5.40
CA GLY A 252 -15.82 8.90 6.67
C GLY A 252 -16.71 9.25 7.86
N LYS A 253 -17.54 10.29 7.75
CA LYS A 253 -18.51 10.67 8.79
C LYS A 253 -19.53 9.56 9.06
N LYS A 254 -20.08 8.94 8.01
CA LYS A 254 -21.00 7.79 8.14
C LYS A 254 -20.35 6.63 8.90
N LEU A 255 -19.10 6.28 8.58
CA LEU A 255 -18.35 5.25 9.28
C LEU A 255 -18.22 5.57 10.77
N VAL A 256 -17.79 6.80 11.12
CA VAL A 256 -17.62 7.20 12.52
C VAL A 256 -18.94 7.12 13.29
N SER A 257 -20.00 7.74 12.76
CA SER A 257 -21.33 7.72 13.40
C SER A 257 -21.84 6.29 13.61
N LYS A 258 -21.72 5.43 12.60
CA LYS A 258 -22.16 4.03 12.70
C LYS A 258 -21.29 3.21 13.65
N THR A 259 -20.00 3.52 13.76
CA THR A 259 -19.11 2.87 14.74
C THR A 259 -19.49 3.27 16.17
N ILE A 260 -19.86 4.54 16.41
CA ILE A 260 -20.35 5.00 17.71
C ILE A 260 -21.63 4.24 18.10
N GLU A 261 -22.61 4.14 17.19
CA GLU A 261 -23.83 3.35 17.41
C GLU A 261 -23.51 1.90 17.76
N TYR A 262 -22.61 1.26 17.00
CA TYR A 262 -22.16 -0.12 17.23
C TYR A 262 -21.51 -0.30 18.61
N LEU A 263 -20.59 0.58 18.99
CA LEU A 263 -19.88 0.51 20.27
C LEU A 263 -20.83 0.69 21.46
N LYS A 264 -21.80 1.60 21.35
CA LYS A 264 -22.86 1.77 22.36
C LYS A 264 -23.69 0.49 22.52
N LYS A 265 -24.17 -0.09 21.41
CA LYS A 265 -24.95 -1.34 21.41
C LYS A 265 -24.19 -2.53 22.02
N ARG A 266 -22.86 -2.57 21.87
CA ARG A 266 -22.00 -3.63 22.43
C ARG A 266 -21.53 -3.36 23.87
N LYS A 267 -22.06 -2.32 24.53
CA LYS A 267 -21.62 -1.87 25.88
C LYS A 267 -20.12 -1.56 25.95
N LYS A 268 -19.54 -1.04 24.84
CA LYS A 268 -18.12 -0.67 24.71
C LYS A 268 -17.93 0.82 24.42
N ALA A 269 -18.75 1.68 25.03
CA ALA A 269 -18.71 3.13 24.83
C ALA A 269 -17.37 3.77 25.26
N TYR A 270 -16.62 3.14 26.17
CA TYR A 270 -15.27 3.56 26.56
C TYR A 270 -14.26 3.57 25.40
N LEU A 271 -14.56 2.92 24.26
CA LEU A 271 -13.73 2.97 23.04
C LEU A 271 -14.02 4.19 22.15
N ILE A 272 -15.06 4.97 22.43
CA ILE A 272 -15.43 6.14 21.62
C ILE A 272 -14.32 7.20 21.61
N PRO A 273 -13.67 7.57 22.73
CA PRO A 273 -12.55 8.52 22.71
C PRO A 273 -11.42 8.07 21.76
N LYS A 274 -11.05 6.78 21.80
CA LYS A 274 -10.07 6.19 20.89
C LYS A 274 -10.52 6.30 19.42
N LEU A 275 -11.79 6.02 19.12
CA LEU A 275 -12.34 6.20 17.77
C LEU A 275 -12.23 7.65 17.28
N ILE A 276 -12.58 8.63 18.13
CA ILE A 276 -12.52 10.05 17.77
C ILE A 276 -11.09 10.49 17.50
N ILE A 277 -10.14 10.12 18.37
CA ILE A 277 -8.72 10.40 18.18
C ILE A 277 -8.22 9.79 16.88
N ASN A 278 -8.45 8.48 16.66
CA ASN A 278 -8.04 7.80 15.43
C ASN A 278 -8.61 8.49 14.18
N SER A 279 -9.89 8.89 14.23
CA SER A 279 -10.58 9.57 13.13
C SER A 279 -10.05 10.99 12.89
N GLY A 280 -9.67 11.69 13.96
CA GLY A 280 -9.02 13.00 13.89
C GLY A 280 -7.69 12.94 13.13
N PHE A 281 -6.81 11.98 13.46
CA PHE A 281 -5.54 11.78 12.75
C PHE A 281 -5.75 11.43 11.27
N LYS A 282 -6.72 10.56 10.95
CA LYS A 282 -7.09 10.26 9.56
C LYS A 282 -7.53 11.53 8.82
N PHE A 283 -8.44 12.30 9.42
CA PHE A 283 -8.96 13.52 8.81
C PHE A 283 -7.88 14.58 8.61
N MET A 284 -7.01 14.81 9.60
CA MET A 284 -5.90 15.75 9.50
C MET A 284 -4.93 15.36 8.39
N GLY A 285 -4.53 14.08 8.33
CA GLY A 285 -3.68 13.57 7.25
C GLY A 285 -4.31 13.83 5.89
N TYR A 286 -5.56 13.39 5.70
CA TYR A 286 -6.32 13.59 4.47
C TYR A 286 -6.41 15.06 4.05
N ARG A 287 -6.73 15.96 4.98
CA ARG A 287 -6.85 17.40 4.67
C ARG A 287 -5.51 18.03 4.27
N LEU A 288 -4.41 17.64 4.91
CA LEU A 288 -3.08 18.10 4.53
C LEU A 288 -2.62 17.52 3.19
N GLY A 289 -2.98 16.26 2.89
CA GLY A 289 -2.70 15.64 1.60
C GLY A 289 -3.41 16.33 0.44
N LEU A 290 -4.65 16.79 0.65
CA LEU A 290 -5.40 17.53 -0.37
C LEU A 290 -4.77 18.87 -0.76
N ILE A 291 -3.94 19.46 0.11
CA ILE A 291 -3.27 20.75 -0.12
C ILE A 291 -1.75 20.58 -0.25
N HIS A 292 -1.29 19.37 -0.58
CA HIS A 292 0.13 19.04 -0.55
C HIS A 292 0.99 19.93 -1.44
N GLU A 293 0.45 20.46 -2.55
CA GLU A 293 1.14 21.39 -3.45
C GLU A 293 1.62 22.67 -2.74
N PHE A 294 0.96 23.06 -1.64
CA PHE A 294 1.34 24.23 -0.84
C PHE A 294 2.30 23.90 0.31
N LEU A 295 2.64 22.63 0.51
CA LEU A 295 3.52 22.20 1.59
C LEU A 295 4.98 22.18 1.15
N PRO A 296 5.91 22.67 1.99
CA PRO A 296 7.34 22.53 1.71
C PRO A 296 7.77 21.06 1.66
N ARG A 297 8.75 20.75 0.82
CA ARG A 297 9.13 19.37 0.48
C ARG A 297 9.53 18.49 1.67
N PHE A 298 10.14 19.06 2.70
CA PHE A 298 10.49 18.31 3.91
C PHE A 298 9.24 17.81 4.67
N LEU A 299 8.10 18.50 4.57
CA LEU A 299 6.84 18.03 5.15
C LEU A 299 6.22 16.92 4.32
N LEU A 300 6.35 16.96 2.99
CA LEU A 300 5.85 15.90 2.11
C LEU A 300 6.48 14.55 2.47
N THR A 301 7.81 14.49 2.59
CA THR A 301 8.52 13.27 2.98
C THR A 301 8.22 12.86 4.42
N LYS A 302 8.05 13.82 5.35
CA LYS A 302 7.76 13.53 6.76
C LYS A 302 6.34 13.01 6.98
N PHE A 303 5.36 13.58 6.29
CA PHE A 303 3.93 13.25 6.42
C PHE A 303 3.53 12.04 5.59
N SER A 304 4.29 11.70 4.55
CA SER A 304 4.02 10.51 3.76
C SER A 304 4.37 9.21 4.49
N SER A 305 3.63 8.14 4.17
CA SER A 305 4.01 6.77 4.48
C SER A 305 4.97 6.17 3.46
N LEU A 306 5.14 6.81 2.30
CA LEU A 306 6.09 6.47 1.24
C LEU A 306 7.00 7.67 0.90
N PRO A 307 7.98 8.03 1.74
CA PRO A 307 8.88 9.16 1.49
C PRO A 307 9.64 9.05 0.15
N GLU A 308 9.97 7.83 -0.28
CA GLU A 308 10.71 7.57 -1.52
C GLU A 308 9.96 8.04 -2.78
N TYR A 309 8.63 8.06 -2.76
CA TYR A 309 7.82 8.64 -3.82
C TYR A 309 8.19 10.12 -4.06
N TRP A 310 8.33 10.91 -3.01
CA TRP A 310 8.63 12.33 -3.16
C TRP A 310 10.05 12.62 -3.62
N ILE A 311 10.97 11.70 -3.37
CA ILE A 311 12.36 11.79 -3.84
C ILE A 311 12.40 11.44 -5.33
N GLY A 312 11.70 10.38 -5.73
CA GLY A 312 11.66 9.92 -7.10
C GLY A 312 10.77 10.74 -8.04
N LYS A 313 9.80 11.51 -7.51
CA LYS A 313 8.80 12.22 -8.32
C LYS A 313 9.43 13.16 -9.35
N ASP A 314 10.38 14.01 -8.94
CA ASP A 314 11.06 14.92 -9.87
C ASP A 314 11.83 14.17 -10.96
N VAL A 315 12.48 13.06 -10.60
CA VAL A 315 13.23 12.24 -11.56
C VAL A 315 12.27 11.63 -12.58
N TYR A 316 11.13 11.10 -12.12
CA TYR A 316 10.10 10.55 -12.99
C TYR A 316 9.50 11.62 -13.91
N GLU A 317 9.12 12.78 -13.37
CA GLU A 317 8.53 13.89 -14.14
C GLU A 317 9.50 14.47 -15.17
N ASN A 318 10.79 14.58 -14.82
CA ASN A 318 11.81 15.02 -15.76
C ASN A 318 12.03 13.98 -16.86
N ASN A 319 12.07 12.69 -16.53
CA ASN A 319 12.26 11.61 -17.50
C ASN A 319 11.06 11.43 -18.44
N LYS A 320 9.83 11.66 -17.97
CA LYS A 320 8.61 11.58 -18.80
C LYS A 320 8.60 12.62 -19.93
N LYS A 321 9.33 13.73 -19.76
CA LYS A 321 9.50 14.78 -20.76
C LYS A 321 10.65 14.52 -21.74
N ILE A 322 11.39 13.42 -21.57
CA ILE A 322 12.48 13.03 -22.46
C ILE A 322 11.89 12.24 -23.64
N ASN A 323 11.98 12.81 -24.83
CA ASN A 323 11.63 12.11 -26.06
C ASN A 323 12.79 11.19 -26.47
N PHE A 324 12.69 9.89 -26.21
CA PHE A 324 13.73 8.91 -26.54
C PHE A 324 13.97 8.76 -28.05
N HIS A 325 13.04 9.21 -28.91
CA HIS A 325 13.22 9.25 -30.36
C HIS A 325 13.97 10.49 -30.86
N ALA A 326 14.24 11.48 -29.99
CA ALA A 326 15.00 12.69 -30.34
C ALA A 326 16.53 12.52 -30.24
N GLY A 327 17.03 11.36 -29.77
CA GLY A 327 18.45 11.11 -29.54
C GLY A 327 18.98 11.79 -28.27
N TYR A 328 19.72 11.04 -27.45
CA TYR A 328 20.45 11.49 -26.24
C TYR A 328 19.81 12.64 -25.43
N GLY A 329 18.70 12.36 -24.74
CA GLY A 329 18.32 13.12 -23.53
C GLY A 329 17.95 14.60 -23.72
N ILE A 330 17.55 15.01 -24.92
CA ILE A 330 17.17 16.40 -25.21
C ILE A 330 15.69 16.63 -24.81
N THR A 331 15.44 17.69 -24.07
CA THR A 331 14.09 18.09 -23.60
C THR A 331 13.28 18.75 -24.71
N GLU A 332 11.94 18.72 -24.66
CA GLU A 332 11.09 19.45 -25.64
C GLU A 332 11.44 20.95 -25.75
N THR A 333 11.98 21.55 -24.69
CA THR A 333 12.43 22.95 -24.67
C THR A 333 13.66 23.23 -25.53
N GLU A 334 14.40 22.20 -25.95
CA GLU A 334 15.61 22.31 -26.78
C GLU A 334 15.35 22.00 -28.27
N TYR A 335 14.11 21.64 -28.62
CA TYR A 335 13.63 21.44 -29.99
C TYR A 335 12.57 22.49 -30.33
N LYS A 336 12.97 23.56 -31.03
CA LYS A 336 12.05 24.51 -31.69
C LYS A 336 12.35 24.53 -33.19
N ASP A 337 11.29 24.43 -34.01
CA ASP A 337 11.32 24.61 -35.46
C ASP A 337 12.35 23.75 -36.23
N GLY A 338 12.48 22.47 -35.84
CA GLY A 338 13.27 21.48 -36.59
C GLY A 338 14.78 21.70 -36.58
N ARG A 339 15.32 22.49 -35.64
CA ARG A 339 16.77 22.68 -35.46
C ARG A 339 17.17 22.66 -33.99
N MET A 340 18.35 22.07 -33.74
CA MET A 340 19.04 22.10 -32.44
C MET A 340 19.37 23.54 -32.05
N VAL A 341 18.85 24.02 -30.91
CA VAL A 341 19.22 25.33 -30.37
C VAL A 341 20.43 25.13 -29.45
N HIS A 342 21.65 25.36 -29.94
CA HIS A 342 22.81 25.43 -29.06
C HIS A 342 22.68 26.65 -28.15
N LYS A 343 22.35 26.45 -26.88
CA LYS A 343 22.62 27.47 -25.85
C LYS A 343 24.15 27.55 -25.71
N ALA A 344 24.73 28.63 -26.25
CA ALA A 344 26.08 29.02 -25.88
C ALA A 344 26.14 29.14 -24.36
N SER A 345 27.16 28.55 -23.73
CA SER A 345 27.40 28.63 -22.30
C SER A 345 27.72 30.07 -21.91
N SER A 346 26.71 30.87 -21.62
CA SER A 346 26.90 32.10 -20.85
C SER A 346 27.01 31.72 -19.38
N ASN A 347 28.24 31.78 -18.88
CA ASN A 347 28.62 31.62 -17.50
C ASN A 347 27.97 32.76 -16.68
N THR A 348 26.75 32.55 -16.19
CA THR A 348 26.07 33.49 -15.28
C THR A 348 25.39 32.72 -14.16
N ASP A 349 25.94 32.90 -12.96
CA ASP A 349 25.46 32.45 -11.66
C ASP A 349 24.00 32.90 -11.42
N PRO A 350 23.03 31.97 -11.25
CA PRO A 350 21.62 32.30 -11.12
C PRO A 350 21.23 32.84 -9.72
N TYR A 351 22.18 33.11 -8.81
CA TYR A 351 21.91 33.62 -7.46
C TYR A 351 22.25 35.10 -7.22
N LYS A 352 22.60 35.88 -8.26
CA LYS A 352 22.83 37.33 -8.13
C LYS A 352 21.76 38.17 -8.80
N GLU A 353 20.55 38.20 -8.25
CA GLU A 353 19.66 39.36 -8.40
C GLU A 353 18.48 39.33 -7.41
N THR A 354 18.74 39.69 -6.14
CA THR A 354 17.73 40.30 -5.27
C THR A 354 18.39 41.39 -4.41
N GLY A 355 18.79 42.49 -5.06
CA GLY A 355 19.21 43.71 -4.39
C GLY A 355 18.01 44.44 -3.78
N ARG A 356 17.59 44.07 -2.57
CA ARG A 356 16.87 44.99 -1.68
C ARG A 356 17.92 45.79 -0.90
N LYS A 357 17.97 47.09 -1.16
CA LYS A 357 18.69 48.10 -0.39
C LYS A 357 18.30 48.00 1.09
N SER A 358 19.25 47.73 1.96
CA SER A 358 19.22 48.25 3.34
C SER A 358 20.62 48.73 3.70
N THR A 359 20.72 50.04 3.81
CA THR A 359 21.84 50.80 4.36
C THR A 359 22.18 50.34 5.76
N LEU A 360 23.45 50.01 6.02
CA LEU A 360 24.22 50.34 7.23
C LEU A 360 25.62 49.75 7.05
N ARG A 361 26.56 50.63 6.67
CA ARG A 361 28.00 50.45 6.90
C ARG A 361 28.29 50.90 8.34
N ASP A 362 29.47 50.51 8.80
CA ASP A 362 30.12 50.85 10.08
C ASP A 362 29.74 49.86 11.19
N GLU A 363 30.62 49.08 11.84
CA GLU A 363 32.07 49.15 12.03
C GLU A 363 32.64 47.72 12.21
N ILE A 364 33.77 47.40 11.58
CA ILE A 364 34.62 46.26 11.96
C ILE A 364 35.85 46.84 12.65
N LYS A 365 35.92 46.68 13.97
CA LYS A 365 37.17 46.78 14.74
C LYS A 365 37.76 45.38 14.91
N VAL A 366 38.89 45.17 14.24
CA VAL A 366 39.82 44.05 14.45
C VAL A 366 40.61 44.27 15.74
N ARG A 367 40.82 43.21 16.54
CA ARG A 367 42.03 42.94 17.35
C ARG A 367 42.00 41.49 17.93
N PRO A 368 43.14 40.89 18.33
CA PRO A 368 43.57 39.59 17.80
C PRO A 368 43.72 38.44 18.84
N LYS A 369 43.90 37.24 18.28
CA LYS A 369 44.51 35.97 18.77
C LYS A 369 44.80 35.83 20.27
N ASP A 370 44.37 34.70 20.85
CA ASP A 370 45.29 33.84 21.62
C ASP A 370 44.84 32.37 21.81
N LYS A 371 45.81 31.49 21.51
CA LYS A 371 46.21 30.20 22.12
C LYS A 371 45.31 28.95 22.12
N MET A 372 45.87 27.95 21.43
CA MET A 372 45.77 26.50 21.65
C MET A 372 45.86 26.10 23.13
N ILE A 373 45.01 25.17 23.56
CA ILE A 373 45.39 24.10 24.51
C ILE A 373 44.70 22.80 24.08
N ASP A 374 45.52 21.86 23.64
CA ASP A 374 45.27 20.42 23.60
C ASP A 374 45.38 19.86 25.03
N ARG A 375 44.41 19.05 25.45
CA ARG A 375 44.58 18.05 26.51
C ARG A 375 43.77 16.80 26.21
N SER A 376 44.49 15.82 25.69
CA SER A 376 44.22 14.39 25.76
C SER A 376 44.43 13.82 27.19
N HIS A 377 43.90 12.60 27.40
CA HIS A 377 44.08 11.68 28.54
C HIS A 377 43.28 12.06 29.81
N ALA A 378 42.63 11.17 30.57
CA ALA A 378 42.62 9.70 30.67
C ALA A 378 41.54 9.37 31.74
N VAL A 379 40.72 8.31 31.61
CA VAL A 379 40.86 7.01 32.32
C VAL A 379 39.65 6.70 33.22
N THR A 380 38.93 5.64 32.82
CA THR A 380 38.28 4.56 33.61
C THR A 380 37.19 4.92 34.64
N THR A 381 36.14 4.14 34.90
CA THR A 381 36.06 2.68 35.12
C THR A 381 34.62 2.15 34.95
N ASN A 382 34.50 0.95 34.36
CA ASN A 382 33.64 -0.19 34.70
C ASN A 382 32.33 0.00 35.49
N ARG A 383 31.25 -0.57 34.95
CA ARG A 383 30.60 -1.75 35.56
C ARG A 383 29.62 -2.43 34.58
N GLU A 384 30.04 -3.60 34.10
CA GLU A 384 29.15 -4.72 33.75
C GLU A 384 28.40 -5.18 35.00
N VAL A 385 27.11 -5.53 34.86
CA VAL A 385 26.51 -6.62 35.66
C VAL A 385 25.48 -7.33 34.79
N ALA A 386 25.82 -8.55 34.40
CA ALA A 386 24.91 -9.59 33.93
C ALA A 386 24.20 -10.24 35.13
N TRP A 387 22.94 -10.66 34.97
CA TRP A 387 22.31 -11.69 35.82
C TRP A 387 21.58 -12.71 34.95
N LYS A 388 22.13 -13.93 34.95
CA LYS A 388 21.49 -15.22 34.64
C LYS A 388 20.70 -15.67 35.88
N SER A 389 19.43 -16.07 35.73
CA SER A 389 18.88 -17.44 35.67
C SER A 389 18.45 -18.05 37.02
N ASP A 390 17.40 -18.87 36.90
CA ASP A 390 16.95 -19.97 37.77
C ASP A 390 15.87 -19.69 38.83
N ASN A 391 14.65 -20.17 38.54
CA ASN A 391 14.04 -21.31 39.24
C ASN A 391 12.68 -21.70 38.62
N GLU A 392 12.64 -22.88 37.98
CA GLU A 392 11.44 -23.74 37.87
C GLU A 392 11.17 -24.42 39.22
N PRO A 393 9.98 -25.02 39.39
CA PRO A 393 9.98 -26.38 39.92
C PRO A 393 9.12 -27.37 39.12
N GLU A 394 9.61 -28.60 39.15
CA GLU A 394 9.15 -29.81 38.47
C GLU A 394 7.76 -30.33 38.88
N ILE A 395 7.11 -30.85 37.85
CA ILE A 395 6.25 -32.04 37.72
C ILE A 395 6.11 -32.95 38.96
N LYS A 396 4.86 -33.27 39.33
CA LYS A 396 4.49 -34.60 39.84
C LYS A 396 3.39 -35.21 38.98
N THR A 397 3.73 -36.36 38.42
CA THR A 397 2.84 -37.37 37.84
C THR A 397 2.11 -38.13 38.94
N ASP A 398 0.84 -38.48 38.73
CA ASP A 398 0.26 -39.71 39.27
C ASP A 398 -0.57 -40.40 38.18
N LYS A 399 -0.15 -41.62 37.86
CA LYS A 399 -0.89 -42.64 37.10
C LYS A 399 -1.67 -43.50 38.09
N LYS A 400 -2.90 -43.89 37.74
CA LYS A 400 -3.52 -45.21 37.94
C LYS A 400 -4.88 -45.20 37.20
N GLU A 401 -4.98 -45.82 36.03
CA GLU A 401 -5.27 -47.24 35.75
C GLU A 401 -6.74 -47.65 35.93
N ASN A 402 -7.25 -48.30 34.86
CA ASN A 402 -8.37 -49.24 34.75
C ASN A 402 -9.79 -48.65 34.85
N ASP A 403 -10.80 -49.07 34.08
CA ASP A 403 -10.98 -50.21 33.19
C ASP A 403 -12.17 -49.92 32.24
N LYS A 404 -12.10 -50.50 31.04
CA LYS A 404 -13.12 -51.21 30.21
C LYS A 404 -14.62 -50.81 30.11
N GLU A 405 -15.14 -51.22 28.94
CA GLU A 405 -16.52 -51.51 28.49
C GLU A 405 -17.35 -50.34 27.93
N GLU A 406 -17.55 -50.21 26.60
CA GLU A 406 -18.28 -51.02 25.60
C GLU A 406 -19.81 -50.79 25.58
N THR A 407 -20.36 -50.61 24.37
CA THR A 407 -21.78 -50.48 23.93
C THR A 407 -22.50 -49.17 24.26
N LYS A 408 -23.23 -48.48 23.37
CA LYS A 408 -24.00 -48.87 22.18
C LYS A 408 -24.16 -47.68 21.22
#